data_AF-A0A353BJS7-F1
#
_entry.id   AF-A0A353BJS7-F1
#
_cell.length_a   1.000
_cell.length_b   1.000
_cell.length_c   1.000
_cell.angle_alpha   90.00
_cell.angle_beta   90.00
_cell.angle_gamma   90.00
#
_symmetry.space_group_name_H-M   'P 1'
#
loop_
_entity.id
_entity.type
_entity.pdbx_description
1 polymer ?
#
loop_
_entity_poly.entity_id
_entity_poly.type
_entity_poly.pdbx_seq_one_letter_code
_entity_poly.pdbx_strand_id
1 'polypeptide(L)' 'PAKHPYVNYRLAGKLSDFLVSPRVQKLIAGFGVDKFGQPLFYPAAGSE' A
#
# COMPACT_ATOMS: atom_id res chain seq x y z
N PRO A 1 -9.39 15.21 -7.56
CA PRO A 1 -9.22 16.65 -7.27
C PRO A 1 -10.45 17.52 -7.57
N ALA A 2 -11.16 17.31 -8.68
CA ALA A 2 -12.35 18.12 -9.04
C ALA A 2 -13.43 18.17 -7.95
N LYS A 3 -13.63 17.06 -7.21
CA LYS A 3 -14.56 16.98 -6.07
C LYS A 3 -14.00 17.53 -4.74
N HIS A 4 -12.67 17.61 -4.62
CA HIS A 4 -11.96 18.02 -3.40
C HIS A 4 -10.78 18.92 -3.79
N PRO A 5 -11.00 20.24 -3.98
CA PRO A 5 -10.02 21.14 -4.59
C PRO A 5 -8.77 21.35 -3.73
N TYR A 6 -8.87 21.15 -2.42
CA TYR A 6 -7.75 21.31 -1.48
C TYR A 6 -6.89 20.06 -1.32
N VAL A 7 -7.21 18.96 -2.00
CA VAL A 7 -6.42 17.73 -1.91
C VAL A 7 -5.07 17.89 -2.61
N ASN A 8 -4.00 17.45 -1.96
CA ASN A 8 -2.69 17.35 -2.61
C ASN A 8 -2.64 16.12 -3.52
N TYR A 9 -3.29 16.22 -4.67
CA TYR A 9 -3.46 15.11 -5.62
C TYR A 9 -2.11 14.51 -6.06
N ARG A 10 -1.09 15.35 -6.25
CA ARG A 10 0.24 14.91 -6.65
C ARG A 10 0.89 13.99 -5.62
N LEU A 11 0.80 14.34 -4.33
CA LEU A 11 1.34 13.48 -3.27
C LEU A 11 0.48 12.24 -3.07
N ALA A 12 -0.84 12.35 -3.19
CA ALA A 12 -1.74 11.19 -3.11
C ALA A 12 -1.40 10.14 -4.18
N GLY A 13 -1.15 10.57 -5.42
CA GLY A 13 -0.71 9.67 -6.49
C GLY A 13 0.61 8.98 -6.14
N LYS A 14 1.63 9.74 -5.73
CA LYS A 14 2.92 9.18 -5.31
C LYS A 14 2.81 8.19 -4.16
N LEU A 15 1.92 8.46 -3.20
CA LEU A 15 1.65 7.54 -2.09
C LEU A 15 0.99 6.25 -2.60
N SER A 16 0.02 6.36 -3.51
CA SER A 16 -0.61 5.20 -4.14
C SER A 16 0.43 4.31 -4.85
N ASP A 17 1.28 4.93 -5.69
CA ASP A 17 2.36 4.23 -6.42
C ASP A 17 3.35 3.56 -5.46
N PHE A 18 3.70 4.24 -4.38
CA PHE A 18 4.56 3.70 -3.33
C PHE A 18 3.92 2.47 -2.67
N LEU A 19 2.65 2.55 -2.26
CA LEU A 19 1.94 1.47 -1.58
C LEU A 19 1.83 0.21 -2.44
N VAL A 20 1.59 0.34 -3.75
CA VAL A 20 1.49 -0.81 -4.68
C VAL A 20 2.85 -1.27 -5.21
N SER A 21 3.94 -0.58 -4.89
CA SER A 21 5.28 -0.96 -5.38
C SER A 21 5.70 -2.36 -4.90
N PRO A 22 6.46 -3.13 -5.71
CA PRO A 22 6.87 -4.48 -5.35
C PRO A 22 7.61 -4.59 -4.01
N ARG A 23 8.40 -3.55 -3.68
CA ARG A 23 9.15 -3.49 -2.42
C ARG A 23 8.20 -3.36 -1.23
N VAL A 24 7.22 -2.47 -1.30
CA VAL A 24 6.28 -2.22 -0.20
C VAL A 24 5.31 -3.39 -0.05
N GLN A 25 4.86 -3.99 -1.15
CA GLN A 25 4.01 -5.17 -1.12
C GLN A 25 4.70 -6.38 -0.45
N LYS A 26 6.00 -6.57 -0.66
CA LYS A 26 6.79 -7.57 0.08
C LYS A 26 6.82 -7.29 1.58
N LEU A 27 6.93 -6.02 1.98
CA LEU A 27 6.90 -5.62 3.39
C LEU A 27 5.53 -5.90 4.02
N ILE A 28 4.45 -5.56 3.31
CA ILE A 28 3.07 -5.82 3.76
C ILE A 28 2.85 -7.34 3.95
N ALA A 29 3.26 -8.15 2.98
CA ALA A 29 3.10 -9.60 3.03
C ALA A 29 3.85 -10.28 4.19
N GLY A 30 4.95 -9.68 4.67
CA GLY A 30 5.69 -10.18 5.83
C GLY A 30 5.21 -9.65 7.18
N PHE A 31 4.28 -8.70 7.19
CA PHE A 31 3.88 -8.03 8.43
C PHE A 31 3.14 -8.99 9.36
N GLY A 32 3.59 -9.03 10.61
CA GLY A 32 2.99 -9.82 11.69
C GLY A 32 3.59 -11.22 11.86
N VAL A 33 4.39 -11.72 10.92
CA VAL A 33 5.00 -13.07 11.01
C VAL A 33 5.85 -13.21 12.27
N ASP A 34 6.73 -12.24 12.54
CA ASP A 34 7.63 -12.27 13.70
C ASP A 34 6.88 -12.27 15.04
N LYS A 35 5.77 -11.52 15.14
CA LYS A 35 5.02 -11.33 16.40
C LYS A 35 3.90 -12.35 16.59
N PHE A 36 3.27 -12.81 15.52
CA PHE A 36 2.03 -13.60 15.56
C PHE A 36 2.18 -14.96 14.88
N GLY A 37 3.35 -15.29 14.33
CA GLY A 37 3.63 -16.55 13.65
C GLY A 37 3.00 -16.68 12.26
N GLN A 38 2.27 -15.67 11.78
CA GLN A 38 1.57 -15.68 10.49
C GLN A 38 1.45 -14.27 9.90
N PRO A 39 1.31 -14.14 8.56
CA PRO A 39 1.05 -12.85 7.94
C PRO A 39 -0.35 -12.35 8.31
N LEU A 40 -0.45 -11.05 8.61
CA LEU A 40 -1.74 -10.40 8.89
C LEU A 40 -2.37 -9.76 7.66
N PHE A 41 -1.56 -9.50 6.63
CA PHE A 41 -1.99 -8.81 5.42
C PHE A 41 -1.50 -9.57 4.19
N TYR A 42 -2.30 -9.51 3.13
CA TYR A 42 -2.01 -10.15 1.86
C TYR A 42 -1.73 -9.09 0.80
N PRO A 43 -0.73 -9.31 -0.08
CA PRO A 43 -0.42 -8.36 -1.13
C PRO A 43 -1.61 -8.17 -2.07
N ALA A 44 -1.88 -6.91 -2.42
CA ALA A 44 -2.96 -6.50 -3.30
C ALA A 44 -2.48 -6.24 -4.74
N ALA A 45 -1.17 -6.13 -4.96
CA ALA A 45 -0.62 -5.96 -6.30
C ALA A 45 -0.86 -7.20 -7.16
N GLY A 46 -1.62 -7.03 -8.25
CA GLY A 46 -2.05 -8.12 -9.14
C GLY A 46 -3.43 -8.70 -8.82
N SER A 47 -4.09 -8.21 -7.78
CA SER A 47 -5.50 -8.52 -7.47
C SER A 47 -6.39 -7.48 -8.16
N GLU A 48 -6.62 -7.67 -9.45
CA GLU A 48 -7.67 -6.99 -10.23
C GLU A 48 -8.97 -7.81 -10.22
#